data_AF-A0A4V1KNX0-F1
#
_entry.id   AF-A0A4V1KNX0-F1
#
_cell.length_a   1.000
_cell.length_b   1.000
_cell.length_c   1.000
_cell.angle_alpha   90.00
_cell.angle_beta   90.00
_cell.angle_gamma   90.00
#
_symmetry.space_group_name_H-M   'P 1'
#
loop_
_entity.id
_entity.type
_entity.pdbx_description
1 polymer ?
#
loop_
_entity_poly.entity_id
_entity_poly.type
_entity_poly.pdbx_seq_one_letter_code
_entity_poly.pdbx_strand_id
1 'polypeptide(L)'
;MKTPPRLEQAINKLYLAFHSDSLNPECCKSCAVGNILNNTDIWKHLTDGHGSLKLSYVGKVNEALGKKLNGYTPFELLQIESAFLKGCGYTLPLSHKTNKLVDRNSKEVMFNGMCEAVAVLCKLDGISNVMDYSRLFEFEDNQPVNELAYTY
;
A
#
# COMPACT_ATOMS: atom_id res chain seq x y z
N MET A 1 -0.75 -17.51 10.20
CA MET A 1 0.57 -17.14 9.61
C MET A 1 1.33 -16.31 10.61
N LYS A 2 2.65 -16.49 10.77
CA LYS A 2 3.47 -15.53 11.52
C LYS A 2 3.84 -14.40 10.57
N THR A 3 3.22 -13.24 10.72
CA THR A 3 3.54 -12.04 9.94
C THR A 3 4.70 -11.27 10.60
N PRO A 4 5.64 -10.70 9.84
CA PRO A 4 6.70 -9.87 10.40
C PRO A 4 6.12 -8.66 11.14
N PRO A 5 6.72 -8.23 12.26
CA PRO A 5 6.22 -7.08 13.01
C PRO A 5 6.06 -5.79 12.18
N ARG A 6 6.94 -5.55 11.20
CA ARG A 6 6.83 -4.37 10.32
C ARG A 6 5.59 -4.40 9.42
N LEU A 7 5.20 -5.61 8.97
CA LEU A 7 4.03 -5.83 8.13
C LEU A 7 2.76 -5.66 8.95
N GLU A 8 2.70 -6.29 10.14
CA GLU A 8 1.58 -6.16 11.06
C GLU A 8 1.32 -4.70 11.45
N GLN A 9 2.39 -3.96 11.78
CA GLN A 9 2.29 -2.53 12.10
C GLN A 9 1.77 -1.70 10.92
N ALA A 10 2.23 -1.98 9.70
CA ALA A 10 1.77 -1.27 8.51
C ALA A 10 0.29 -1.56 8.23
N ILE A 11 -0.12 -2.82 8.25
CA ILE A 11 -1.52 -3.24 8.05
C ILE A 11 -2.42 -2.63 9.13
N ASN A 12 -2.01 -2.68 10.39
CA ASN A 12 -2.78 -2.11 11.50
C ASN A 12 -3.01 -0.61 11.32
N LYS A 13 -1.98 0.14 10.90
CA LYS A 13 -2.11 1.58 10.62
C LYS A 13 -3.05 1.88 9.46
N LEU A 14 -2.98 1.10 8.38
CA LEU A 14 -3.89 1.26 7.25
C LEU A 14 -5.33 0.92 7.64
N TYR A 15 -5.53 -0.14 8.42
CA TYR A 15 -6.83 -0.54 8.95
C TYR A 15 -7.46 0.58 9.81
N LEU A 16 -6.69 1.13 10.75
CA LEU A 16 -7.16 2.24 11.59
C LEU A 16 -7.47 3.48 10.74
N ALA A 17 -6.63 3.81 9.76
CA ALA A 17 -6.85 4.96 8.88
C ALA A 17 -8.12 4.80 8.01
N PHE A 18 -8.35 3.60 7.49
CA PHE A 18 -9.54 3.27 6.70
C PHE A 18 -10.81 3.39 7.54
N HIS A 19 -10.85 2.76 8.72
CA HIS A 19 -12.05 2.78 9.57
C HIS A 19 -12.33 4.12 10.25
N SER A 20 -11.31 4.98 10.38
CA SER A 20 -11.47 6.35 10.87
C SER A 20 -11.79 7.38 9.78
N ASP A 21 -12.00 6.94 8.54
CA ASP A 21 -12.23 7.79 7.36
C ASP A 21 -11.12 8.85 7.16
N SER A 22 -9.89 8.54 7.59
CA SER A 22 -8.72 9.43 7.52
C SER A 22 -7.75 9.07 6.40
N LEU A 23 -7.94 7.92 5.73
CA LEU A 23 -7.14 7.50 4.57
C LEU A 23 -7.48 8.37 3.34
N ASN A 24 -6.50 9.09 2.79
CA ASN A 24 -6.69 10.07 1.72
C ASN A 24 -5.57 9.98 0.65
N PRO A 25 -5.89 9.55 -0.59
CA PRO A 25 -4.98 9.47 -1.74
C PRO A 25 -4.19 10.73 -2.07
N GLU A 26 -4.74 11.91 -1.81
CA GLU A 26 -4.16 13.17 -2.26
C GLU A 26 -3.42 13.94 -1.18
N CYS A 27 -3.35 13.37 0.02
CA CYS A 27 -2.65 13.97 1.14
C CYS A 27 -1.40 13.16 1.45
N CYS A 28 -0.21 13.75 1.30
CA CYS A 28 1.06 13.06 1.59
C CYS A 28 1.21 12.60 3.05
N LYS A 29 0.38 13.12 3.98
CA LYS A 29 0.34 12.70 5.40
C LYS A 29 -0.68 11.59 5.67
N SER A 30 -1.68 11.46 4.81
CA SER A 30 -2.85 10.62 5.06
C SER A 30 -3.09 9.56 3.99
N CYS A 31 -2.24 9.49 2.96
CA CYS A 31 -2.15 8.37 2.03
C CYS A 31 -1.62 7.11 2.73
N ALA A 32 -1.50 6.00 1.98
CA ALA A 32 -0.99 4.75 2.54
C ALA A 32 0.40 4.93 3.17
N VAL A 33 1.34 5.54 2.45
CA VAL A 33 2.69 5.74 2.99
C VAL A 33 2.70 6.75 4.15
N GLY A 34 1.91 7.82 4.05
CA GLY A 34 1.78 8.80 5.12
C GLY A 34 1.36 8.15 6.45
N ASN A 35 0.33 7.30 6.42
CA ASN A 35 -0.13 6.56 7.61
C ASN A 35 0.94 5.58 8.13
N ILE A 36 1.57 4.80 7.24
CA ILE A 36 2.65 3.88 7.62
C ILE A 36 3.77 4.63 8.35
N LEU A 37 4.08 5.86 7.91
CA LEU A 37 5.09 6.75 8.48
C LEU A 37 4.55 7.70 9.56
N ASN A 38 3.49 7.31 10.29
CA ASN A 38 2.93 8.06 11.43
C ASN A 38 2.44 9.47 11.05
N ASN A 39 1.72 9.56 9.93
CA ASN A 39 1.16 10.79 9.38
C ASN A 39 2.19 11.89 9.04
N THR A 40 3.41 11.48 8.71
CA THR A 40 4.45 12.37 8.21
C THR A 40 4.45 12.43 6.68
N ASP A 41 4.94 13.53 6.12
CA ASP A 41 5.07 13.73 4.67
C ASP A 41 6.53 13.71 4.21
N ILE A 42 7.46 13.26 5.05
CA ILE A 42 8.92 13.23 4.78
C ILE A 42 9.23 12.47 3.49
N TRP A 43 8.49 11.39 3.22
CA TRP A 43 8.68 10.54 2.05
C TRP A 43 8.41 11.28 0.72
N LYS A 44 7.65 12.38 0.72
CA LYS A 44 7.39 13.17 -0.49
C LYS A 44 8.68 13.74 -1.09
N HIS A 45 9.71 13.93 -0.27
CA HIS A 45 11.02 14.41 -0.72
C HIS A 45 11.88 13.29 -1.32
N LEU A 46 11.50 12.02 -1.16
CA LEU A 46 12.19 10.87 -1.71
C LEU A 46 11.75 10.57 -3.16
N THR A 47 10.60 11.10 -3.58
CA THR A 47 10.05 10.93 -4.93
C THR A 47 10.19 12.20 -5.76
N ASP A 48 10.23 12.07 -7.08
CA ASP A 48 10.14 13.20 -8.01
C ASP A 48 8.68 13.63 -8.30
N GLY A 49 7.69 12.88 -7.81
CA GLY A 49 6.26 13.23 -7.88
C GLY A 49 5.37 12.28 -7.08
N HIS A 50 4.19 12.75 -6.66
CA HIS A 50 3.25 11.94 -5.89
C HIS A 50 2.75 10.76 -6.76
N GLY A 51 3.04 9.52 -6.32
CA GLY A 51 2.75 8.29 -7.06
C GLY A 51 3.78 7.91 -8.13
N SER A 52 4.84 8.69 -8.31
CA SER A 52 5.96 8.32 -9.17
C SER A 52 6.78 7.18 -8.54
N LEU A 53 7.27 6.27 -9.39
CA LEU A 53 8.25 5.25 -9.01
C LEU A 53 9.70 5.73 -9.17
N LYS A 54 9.91 7.01 -9.48
CA LYS A 54 11.24 7.57 -9.68
C LYS A 54 11.69 8.33 -8.44
N LEU A 55 12.81 7.87 -7.87
CA LEU A 55 13.45 8.55 -6.74
C LEU A 55 13.95 9.94 -7.15
N SER A 56 13.73 10.91 -6.26
CA SER A 56 14.39 12.21 -6.32
C SER A 56 15.90 12.05 -6.08
N TYR A 57 16.67 13.13 -6.23
CA TYR A 57 18.08 13.13 -5.83
C TYR A 57 18.25 12.72 -4.36
N VAL A 58 17.46 13.30 -3.46
CA VAL A 58 17.47 12.96 -2.03
C VAL A 58 17.07 11.50 -1.83
N GLY A 59 16.06 11.01 -2.56
CA GLY A 59 15.65 9.61 -2.55
C GLY A 59 16.79 8.66 -2.90
N LYS A 60 17.50 8.92 -4.01
CA LYS A 60 18.64 8.10 -4.48
C LYS A 60 19.77 8.05 -3.47
N VAL A 61 20.09 9.17 -2.81
CA VAL A 61 21.13 9.19 -1.77
C VAL A 61 20.71 8.36 -0.57
N ASN A 62 19.47 8.51 -0.07
CA ASN A 62 18.99 7.73 1.07
C ASN A 62 18.89 6.23 0.73
N GLU A 63 18.51 5.89 -0.50
CA GLU A 63 18.46 4.52 -1.02
C GLU A 63 19.86 3.90 -1.06
N ALA A 64 20.84 4.60 -1.64
CA ALA A 64 22.22 4.13 -1.73
C ALA A 64 22.88 3.92 -0.35
N LEU A 65 22.47 4.72 0.65
CA LEU A 65 22.92 4.57 2.04
C LEU A 65 22.17 3.46 2.81
N GLY A 66 21.22 2.77 2.18
CA GLY A 66 20.42 1.72 2.81
C GLY A 66 19.51 2.25 3.93
N LYS A 67 19.15 3.54 3.91
CA LYS A 67 18.30 4.13 4.94
C LYS A 67 16.89 3.53 4.87
N LYS A 68 16.30 3.25 6.03
CA LYS A 68 14.93 2.75 6.15
C LYS A 68 14.08 3.69 6.99
N LEU A 69 12.84 3.92 6.57
CA LEU A 69 11.81 4.63 7.32
C LEU A 69 10.75 3.60 7.71
N ASN A 70 10.55 3.40 9.02
CA ASN A 70 9.69 2.32 9.57
C ASN A 70 9.93 0.95 8.93
N GLY A 71 11.18 0.64 8.59
CA GLY A 71 11.58 -0.64 8.01
C GLY A 71 11.50 -0.74 6.48
N TYR A 72 11.16 0.36 5.77
CA TYR A 72 11.07 0.41 4.31
C TYR A 72 12.11 1.37 3.72
N THR A 73 12.78 0.95 2.66
CA THR A 73 13.64 1.77 1.82
C THR A 73 12.84 2.84 1.07
N PRO A 74 13.47 3.95 0.65
CA PRO A 74 12.82 4.95 -0.21
C PRO A 74 12.07 4.33 -1.40
N PHE A 75 12.67 3.39 -2.12
CA PHE A 75 12.03 2.78 -3.28
C PHE A 75 10.85 1.87 -2.92
N GLU A 76 10.92 1.13 -1.80
CA GLU A 76 9.78 0.36 -1.27
C GLU A 76 8.59 1.28 -0.96
N LEU A 77 8.83 2.45 -0.36
CA LEU A 77 7.78 3.43 -0.09
C LEU A 77 7.11 3.90 -1.39
N LEU A 78 7.87 4.14 -2.46
CA LEU A 78 7.29 4.54 -3.75
C LEU A 78 6.41 3.44 -4.35
N GLN A 79 6.82 2.17 -4.21
CA GLN A 79 6.03 1.03 -4.68
C GLN A 79 4.69 0.93 -3.93
N ILE A 80 4.71 1.10 -2.61
CA ILE A 80 3.50 1.06 -1.77
C ILE A 80 2.54 2.20 -2.18
N GLU A 81 3.04 3.43 -2.30
CA GLU A 81 2.19 4.57 -2.68
C GLU A 81 1.64 4.43 -4.10
N SER A 82 2.48 4.02 -5.05
CA SER A 82 2.05 3.84 -6.44
C SER A 82 0.96 2.77 -6.55
N ALA A 83 1.05 1.67 -5.79
CA ALA A 83 0.01 0.65 -5.76
C ALA A 83 -1.28 1.16 -5.11
N PHE A 84 -1.19 1.85 -3.96
CA PHE A 84 -2.33 2.46 -3.30
C PHE A 84 -3.13 3.37 -4.25
N LEU A 85 -2.44 4.29 -4.93
CA LEU A 85 -3.09 5.23 -5.84
C LEU A 85 -3.67 4.54 -7.08
N LYS A 86 -3.00 3.53 -7.62
CA LYS A 86 -3.55 2.71 -8.73
C LYS A 86 -4.81 1.97 -8.31
N GLY A 87 -4.83 1.38 -7.11
CA GLY A 87 -6.01 0.71 -6.57
C GLY A 87 -7.18 1.66 -6.31
N CYS A 88 -6.89 2.91 -5.96
CA CYS A 88 -7.90 3.97 -5.93
C CYS A 88 -8.34 4.47 -7.32
N GLY A 89 -7.76 3.97 -8.42
CA GLY A 89 -8.14 4.34 -9.80
C GLY A 89 -7.46 5.60 -10.34
N TYR A 90 -6.40 6.10 -9.69
CA TYR A 90 -5.67 7.26 -10.18
C TYR A 90 -4.73 6.91 -11.33
N THR A 91 -4.60 7.83 -12.29
CA THR A 91 -3.53 7.78 -13.29
C THR A 91 -2.25 8.36 -12.70
N LEU A 92 -1.12 7.67 -12.88
CA LEU A 92 0.15 8.02 -12.26
C LEU A 92 1.22 8.49 -13.26
N PRO A 93 2.11 9.42 -12.86
CA PRO A 93 2.10 10.16 -11.58
C PRO A 93 0.89 11.09 -11.47
N LEU A 94 0.48 11.42 -10.23
CA LEU A 94 -0.73 12.21 -10.00
C LEU A 94 -0.67 13.54 -10.76
N SER A 95 -1.72 13.83 -11.53
CA SER A 95 -1.90 15.07 -12.28
C SER A 95 -3.30 15.60 -12.07
N HIS A 96 -3.41 16.91 -11.79
CA HIS A 96 -4.70 17.56 -11.56
C HIS A 96 -5.70 17.38 -12.72
N LYS A 97 -5.22 17.17 -13.95
CA LYS A 97 -6.08 17.07 -15.14
C LYS A 97 -6.76 15.70 -15.28
N THR A 98 -6.09 14.62 -14.90
CA THR A 98 -6.55 13.24 -15.16
C THR A 98 -7.42 12.69 -14.03
N ASN A 99 -7.29 13.26 -12.82
CA ASN A 99 -7.76 12.62 -11.59
C ASN A 99 -9.15 13.08 -11.13
N LYS A 100 -9.84 13.90 -11.92
CA LYS A 100 -11.17 14.44 -11.60
C LYS A 100 -12.27 13.36 -11.57
N LEU A 101 -12.01 12.18 -12.15
CA LEU A 101 -12.96 11.09 -12.30
C LEU A 101 -13.01 10.13 -11.11
N VAL A 102 -12.04 10.20 -10.18
CA VAL A 102 -12.00 9.32 -9.02
C VAL A 102 -12.91 9.87 -7.92
N ASP A 103 -13.83 9.03 -7.42
CA ASP A 103 -14.62 9.37 -6.24
C ASP A 103 -13.78 9.26 -4.97
N ARG A 104 -13.41 10.42 -4.43
CA ARG A 104 -12.58 10.56 -3.22
C ARG A 104 -13.27 10.16 -1.93
N ASN A 105 -14.60 10.05 -1.93
CA ASN A 105 -15.38 9.74 -0.73
C ASN A 105 -15.92 8.31 -0.75
N SER A 106 -15.72 7.58 -1.85
CA SER A 106 -16.12 6.18 -1.96
C SER A 106 -15.28 5.26 -1.08
N LYS A 107 -15.89 4.70 -0.02
CA LYS A 107 -15.24 3.68 0.83
C LYS A 107 -14.72 2.50 0.02
N GLU A 108 -15.38 2.15 -1.08
CA GLU A 108 -14.93 1.09 -1.99
C GLU A 108 -13.61 1.45 -2.68
N VAL A 109 -13.47 2.69 -3.16
CA VAL A 109 -12.22 3.19 -3.76
C VAL A 109 -11.06 3.14 -2.76
N MET A 110 -11.31 3.55 -1.51
CA MET A 110 -10.30 3.50 -0.45
C MET A 110 -9.95 2.07 -0.05
N PHE A 111 -10.94 1.18 -0.02
CA PHE A 111 -10.74 -0.24 0.26
C PHE A 111 -9.88 -0.90 -0.82
N ASN A 112 -10.20 -0.67 -2.10
CA ASN A 112 -9.42 -1.19 -3.23
C ASN A 112 -7.98 -0.67 -3.22
N GLY A 113 -7.79 0.63 -2.96
CA GLY A 113 -6.45 1.19 -2.75
C GLY A 113 -5.69 0.51 -1.60
N MET A 114 -6.35 0.35 -0.45
CA MET A 114 -5.74 -0.31 0.71
C MET A 114 -5.35 -1.76 0.40
N CYS A 115 -6.19 -2.52 -0.31
CA CYS A 115 -5.90 -3.89 -0.73
C CYS A 115 -4.65 -3.97 -1.62
N GLU A 116 -4.51 -3.09 -2.62
CA GLU A 116 -3.33 -3.01 -3.47
C GLU A 116 -2.06 -2.66 -2.68
N ALA A 117 -2.16 -1.73 -1.73
CA ALA A 117 -1.05 -1.39 -0.84
C ALA A 117 -0.62 -2.59 0.01
N VAL A 118 -1.58 -3.31 0.60
CA VAL A 118 -1.33 -4.51 1.40
C VAL A 118 -0.73 -5.65 0.56
N ALA A 119 -1.16 -5.81 -0.70
CA ALA A 119 -0.57 -6.79 -1.60
C ALA A 119 0.93 -6.51 -1.84
N VAL A 120 1.31 -5.24 -2.04
CA VAL A 120 2.72 -4.84 -2.14
C VAL A 120 3.47 -5.08 -0.84
N LEU A 121 2.90 -4.70 0.31
CA LEU A 121 3.51 -4.94 1.62
C LEU A 121 3.82 -6.44 1.83
N CYS A 122 2.87 -7.32 1.52
CA CYS A 122 3.09 -8.77 1.60
C CYS A 122 4.21 -9.24 0.66
N LYS A 123 4.25 -8.72 -0.58
CA LYS A 123 5.30 -9.04 -1.55
C LYS A 123 6.70 -8.62 -1.06
N LEU A 124 6.83 -7.46 -0.43
CA LEU A 124 8.10 -6.96 0.13
C LEU A 124 8.62 -7.82 1.29
N ASP A 125 7.73 -8.54 1.97
CA ASP A 125 8.05 -9.49 3.04
C ASP A 125 8.10 -10.96 2.58
N GLY A 126 7.92 -11.23 1.29
CA GLY A 126 7.93 -12.60 0.75
C GLY A 126 6.73 -13.44 1.22
N ILE A 127 5.62 -12.78 1.52
CA ILE A 127 4.41 -13.38 2.11
C ILE A 127 3.28 -13.38 1.06
N SER A 128 2.47 -14.45 1.06
CA SER A 128 1.24 -14.48 0.27
C SER A 128 0.29 -13.36 0.71
N ASN A 129 -0.38 -12.70 -0.25
CA ASN A 129 -1.28 -11.60 0.05
C ASN A 129 -2.35 -12.03 1.06
N VAL A 130 -2.34 -11.40 2.24
CA VAL A 130 -3.26 -11.75 3.34
C VAL A 130 -4.71 -11.34 3.07
N MET A 131 -4.95 -10.50 2.06
CA MET A 131 -6.29 -10.08 1.64
C MET A 131 -6.82 -10.93 0.48
N ASP A 132 -5.98 -11.79 -0.11
CA ASP A 132 -6.35 -12.62 -1.25
C ASP A 132 -6.96 -13.95 -0.80
N TYR A 133 -8.28 -13.92 -0.55
CA TYR A 133 -9.05 -15.12 -0.25
C TYR A 133 -9.52 -15.87 -1.50
N SER A 134 -9.26 -15.36 -2.71
CA SER A 134 -9.73 -15.99 -3.96
C SER A 134 -9.24 -17.43 -4.10
N ARG A 135 -8.01 -17.70 -3.61
CA ARG A 135 -7.40 -19.03 -3.57
C ARG A 135 -8.23 -20.08 -2.83
N LEU A 136 -8.99 -19.68 -1.82
CA LEU A 136 -9.88 -20.60 -1.07
C LEU A 136 -11.06 -21.08 -1.90
N PHE A 137 -11.37 -20.38 -2.99
CA PHE A 137 -12.49 -20.66 -3.88
C PHE A 137 -12.00 -21.15 -5.25
N GLU A 138 -10.74 -21.57 -5.37
CA GLU A 138 -10.23 -22.25 -6.56
C GLU A 138 -10.71 -23.71 -6.57
N PHE A 139 -11.16 -24.18 -7.72
CA PHE A 139 -11.66 -25.55 -7.92
C PHE A 139 -10.96 -26.22 -9.10
N GLU A 140 -10.62 -27.49 -8.93
CA GLU A 140 -10.11 -28.37 -9.98
C GLU A 140 -10.90 -29.68 -9.92
N ASP A 141 -11.41 -30.17 -11.06
CA ASP A 141 -12.31 -31.33 -11.14
C ASP A 141 -13.51 -31.28 -10.17
N ASN A 142 -14.08 -30.08 -9.99
CA ASN A 142 -15.22 -29.84 -9.09
C ASN A 142 -14.90 -30.09 -7.60
N GLN A 143 -13.62 -30.11 -7.23
CA GLN A 143 -13.12 -30.21 -5.86
C GLN A 143 -12.34 -28.95 -5.47
N PRO A 144 -12.40 -28.51 -4.21
CA PRO A 144 -11.64 -27.34 -3.75
C PRO A 144 -10.14 -27.63 -3.77
N VAL A 145 -9.35 -26.70 -4.32
CA VAL A 145 -7.88 -26.82 -4.36
C VAL A 145 -7.25 -26.52 -3.00
N ASN A 146 -7.87 -25.64 -2.21
CA ASN A 146 -7.38 -25.20 -0.91
C ASN A 146 -8.48 -25.35 0.15
N GLU A 147 -8.14 -25.94 1.30
CA GLU A 147 -9.05 -26.07 2.45
C GLU A 147 -8.76 -25.02 3.52
N LEU A 148 -9.80 -24.55 4.21
CA LEU A 148 -9.68 -23.66 5.36
C LEU A 148 -9.07 -24.41 6.55
N ALA A 149 -7.86 -24.03 6.96
CA ALA A 149 -7.24 -24.55 8.17
C ALA A 149 -7.89 -23.93 9.43
N TYR A 150 -8.65 -24.72 10.18
CA TYR A 150 -9.16 -24.32 11.49
C TYR A 150 -8.06 -24.47 12.55
N THR A 151 -7.69 -23.37 13.21
CA THR A 151 -6.94 -23.42 14.47
C THR A 151 -7.88 -23.05 15.60
N TYR A 152 -8.19 -24.01 16.48
CA TYR A 152 -8.96 -23.84 17.71
C TYR A 152 -8.12 -23.14 18.79
#